data_AF-A0A1H0AN40-F1
#
_entry.id   AF-A0A1H0AN40-F1
#
_cell.length_a   1.000
_cell.length_b   1.000
_cell.length_c   1.000
_cell.angle_alpha   90.00
_cell.angle_beta   90.00
_cell.angle_gamma   90.00
#
_symmetry.space_group_name_H-M   'P 1'
#
loop_
_entity.id
_entity.type
_entity.pdbx_description
1 polymer ?
#
loop_
_entity_poly.entity_id
_entity_poly.type
_entity_poly.pdbx_seq_one_letter_code
_entity_poly.pdbx_strand_id
1 'polypeptide(L)' 'MRRFLFGPDGALRLAVVAVLLVAVVAAVLALASWGSWVAMAGIAVILGGVLVAAIKIG' A
#
# COMPACT_ATOMS: atom_id res chain seq x y z
N MET A 1 -17.44 7.44 11.77
CA MET A 1 -16.12 7.40 11.09
C MET A 1 -16.13 6.64 9.75
N ARG A 2 -16.84 5.50 9.60
CA ARG A 2 -16.94 4.75 8.33
C ARG A 2 -17.43 5.55 7.10
N ARG A 3 -18.32 6.53 7.28
CA ARG A 3 -18.90 7.31 6.17
C ARG A 3 -17.90 8.20 5.42
N PHE A 4 -16.74 8.50 6.02
CA PHE A 4 -15.70 9.31 5.39
C PHE A 4 -14.71 8.47 4.58
N LEU A 5 -14.61 7.17 4.88
CA LEU A 5 -13.64 6.27 4.27
C LEU A 5 -14.21 5.53 3.07
N PHE A 6 -15.52 5.28 3.08
CA PHE A 6 -16.22 4.49 2.07
C PHE A 6 -17.24 5.36 1.31
N GLY A 7 -17.28 5.21 -0.01
CA GLY A 7 -18.30 5.78 -0.88
C GLY A 7 -19.65 5.07 -0.69
N PRO A 8 -20.73 5.61 -1.30
CA PRO A 8 -22.08 5.00 -1.23
C PRO A 8 -22.11 3.57 -1.78
N ASP A 9 -21.16 3.22 -2.66
CA ASP A 9 -21.03 1.89 -3.28
C ASP A 9 -20.27 0.89 -2.39
N GLY A 10 -19.89 1.27 -1.18
CA GLY A 10 -19.07 0.46 -0.27
C GLY A 10 -17.59 0.40 -0.62
N ALA A 11 -17.17 0.98 -1.76
CA ALA A 11 -15.79 1.11 -2.17
C ALA A 11 -15.04 2.17 -1.34
N LEU A 12 -13.73 1.98 -1.13
CA LEU A 12 -12.90 3.00 -0.49
C LEU A 12 -12.87 4.27 -1.36
N ARG A 13 -13.08 5.45 -0.76
CA ARG A 13 -13.06 6.71 -1.50
C ARG A 13 -11.71 6.90 -2.18
N LEU A 14 -11.73 7.36 -3.43
CA LEU A 14 -10.52 7.55 -4.24
C LEU A 14 -9.49 8.47 -3.55
N ALA A 15 -9.96 9.50 -2.84
CA ALA A 15 -9.10 10.37 -2.03
C ALA A 15 -8.38 9.61 -0.90
N VAL A 16 -9.05 8.65 -0.27
CA VAL A 16 -8.47 7.82 0.81
C VAL A 16 -7.47 6.84 0.24
N VAL A 17 -7.75 6.25 -0.93
CA VAL A 17 -6.81 5.39 -1.66
C VAL A 17 -5.55 6.18 -2.06
N ALA A 18 -5.71 7.40 -2.56
CA ALA A 18 -4.59 8.28 -2.92
C ALA A 18 -3.73 8.62 -1.69
N VAL A 19 -4.35 8.98 -0.57
CA VAL A 19 -3.63 9.24 0.69
C VAL A 19 -2.90 7.99 1.18
N LEU A 20 -3.53 6.83 1.12
CA LEU A 20 -2.90 5.55 1.46
C LEU A 20 -1.68 5.25 0.58
N LEU A 21 -1.79 5.45 -0.74
CA LEU A 21 -0.66 5.25 -1.65
C LEU A 21 0.50 6.19 -1.33
N VAL A 22 0.23 7.47 -1.08
CA VAL A 22 1.26 8.45 -0.71
C VAL A 22 1.91 8.08 0.63
N ALA A 23 1.12 7.67 1.62
CA ALA A 23 1.62 7.23 2.92
C ALA A 23 2.50 5.97 2.80
N VAL A 24 2.11 5.01 1.95
CA VAL A 24 2.90 3.81 1.67
C VAL A 24 4.23 4.18 1.02
N VAL A 25 4.23 5.04 0.00
CA VAL A 25 5.46 5.50 -0.67
C VAL A 25 6.38 6.24 0.30
N ALA A 26 5.83 7.13 1.13
CA ALA A 26 6.60 7.84 2.15
C ALA A 26 7.20 6.88 3.19
N ALA A 27 6.44 5.87 3.63
CA ALA A 27 6.93 4.85 4.54
C ALA A 27 8.04 4.00 3.90
N VAL A 28 7.89 3.61 2.63
CA VAL A 28 8.92 2.86 1.89
C VAL A 28 10.19 3.70 1.72
N LEU A 29 10.08 4.99 1.38
CA LEU A 29 11.21 5.91 1.28
C LEU A 29 11.89 6.11 2.64
N ALA A 30 11.13 6.25 3.71
CA ALA A 30 11.66 6.33 5.07
C ALA A 30 12.40 5.03 5.46
N LEU A 31 11.84 3.87 5.14
CA LEU A 31 12.45 2.57 5.41
C LEU A 31 13.72 2.34 4.57
N ALA A 32 13.72 2.82 3.32
CA ALA A 32 14.86 2.74 2.41
C ALA A 32 16.00 3.69 2.81
N SER A 33 15.71 4.80 3.48
CA SER A 33 16.73 5.73 3.98
C SER A 33 17.58 5.14 5.12
N TRP A 34 17.10 4.06 5.76
CA TRP A 34 17.85 3.31 6.76
C TRP A 34 18.56 2.17 6.02
N GLY A 35 19.83 2.36 5.65
CA GLY A 35 20.65 1.44 4.85
C GLY A 35 20.80 0.02 5.43
N SER A 36 19.74 -0.78 5.38
CA SER A 36 19.62 -2.06 6.07
C SER A 36 18.80 -3.02 5.22
N TRP A 37 19.24 -4.27 5.16
CA TRP A 37 18.58 -5.47 4.65
C TRP A 37 17.06 -5.55 4.90
N VAL A 38 16.55 -4.85 5.92
CA VAL A 38 15.12 -4.65 6.20
C VAL A 38 14.35 -3.98 5.04
N ALA A 39 14.97 -3.03 4.34
CA ALA A 39 14.36 -2.39 3.16
C ALA A 39 14.21 -3.38 1.99
N MET A 40 15.22 -4.23 1.77
CA MET A 40 15.19 -5.31 0.76
C MET A 40 14.10 -6.34 1.09
N ALA A 41 13.97 -6.73 2.35
CA ALA A 41 12.90 -7.62 2.82
C ALA A 41 11.51 -6.99 2.64
N GLY A 42 11.35 -5.70 2.93
CA GLY A 42 10.09 -4.98 2.72
C GLY A 42 9.67 -4.92 1.25
N ILE A 43 10.61 -4.61 0.35
CA ILE A 43 10.36 -4.58 -1.10
C ILE A 43 9.98 -5.97 -1.62
N ALA A 44 10.66 -7.02 -1.16
CA ALA A 44 10.34 -8.41 -1.54
C ALA A 44 8.93 -8.83 -1.10
N VAL A 45 8.50 -8.45 0.11
CA VAL A 45 7.15 -8.73 0.61
C VAL A 45 6.08 -7.97 -0.17
N ILE A 46 6.33 -6.70 -0.52
CA ILE A 46 5.39 -5.90 -1.33
C ILE A 46 5.25 -6.51 -2.73
N LEU A 47 6.36 -6.82 -3.40
CA LEU A 47 6.33 -7.45 -4.72
C LEU A 47 5.63 -8.82 -4.69
N GLY A 48 5.95 -9.66 -3.71
CA GLY A 48 5.30 -10.96 -3.53
C GLY A 48 3.80 -10.82 -3.25
N GLY A 49 3.40 -9.89 -2.38
CA GLY A 49 2.00 -9.61 -2.06
C GLY A 49 1.21 -9.08 -3.25
N VAL A 50 1.79 -8.17 -4.02
CA VAL A 50 1.18 -7.64 -5.26
C VAL A 50 1.04 -8.73 -6.31
N LEU A 51 2.06 -9.58 -6.49
CA LEU A 51 2.03 -10.68 -7.44
C LEU A 51 0.95 -11.72 -7.06
N VAL A 52 0.86 -12.09 -5.79
CA VAL A 52 -0.18 -13.00 -5.30
C VAL A 52 -1.57 -12.39 -5.49
N ALA A 53 -1.74 -11.09 -5.20
CA ALA A 53 -3.00 -10.40 -5.43
C ALA A 53 -3.37 -10.37 -6.92
N ALA A 54 -2.41 -10.09 -7.79
CA ALA A 54 -2.60 -10.07 -9.25
C ALA A 54 -3.01 -11.45 -9.79
N ILE A 55 -2.37 -12.53 -9.32
CA ILE A 55 -2.74 -13.91 -9.70
C ILE A 55 -4.15 -14.27 -9.22
N LYS A 56 -4.59 -13.72 -8.08
CA LYS A 56 -5.91 -14.05 -7.51
C LYS A 56 -7.06 -13.27 -8.13
N ILE A 57 -6.75 -12.13 -8.77
CA ILE A 57 -7.70 -11.25 -9.44
C ILE A 57 -7.74 -11.52 -10.95
N GLY A 58 -6.62 -11.98 -11.53
CA GLY A 58 -6.49 -12.36 -12.94
C GLY A 58 -6.95 -13.78 -13.25
#